data_AF-A0A426X2X5-F1
#
_entry.id   AF-A0A426X2X5-F1
#
_cell.length_a   1.000
_cell.length_b   1.000
_cell.length_c   1.000
_cell.angle_alpha   90.00
_cell.angle_beta   90.00
_cell.angle_gamma   90.00
#
_symmetry.space_group_name_H-M   'P 1'
#
loop_
_entity.id
_entity.type
_entity.pdbx_description
1 polymer ?
#
loop_
_entity_poly.entity_id
_entity_poly.type
_entity_poly.pdbx_seq_one_letter_code
_entity_poly.pdbx_strand_id
1 'polypeptide(L)'
;EAVLPPEVVFPTLRIQTQSEEESNQQVRENLDLLEEKRVDAHLRALAYRRAVTKLYNRQVRPQHVEMGDLVLRKTEVSDPTRSRGKLA
;
A
#
# COMPACT_ATOMS: atom_id res chain seq x y z
N GLU A 1 -59.02 -16.34 16.79
CA GLU A 1 -57.59 -16.03 16.78
C GLU A 1 -57.04 -16.50 15.44
N ALA A 2 -56.52 -15.59 14.60
CA ALA A 2 -56.01 -15.94 13.28
C ALA A 2 -54.48 -15.89 13.35
N VAL A 3 -53.85 -17.05 13.23
CA VAL A 3 -52.39 -17.21 13.26
C VAL A 3 -51.88 -17.13 11.82
N LEU A 4 -51.00 -16.18 11.54
CA LEU A 4 -50.34 -16.04 10.24
C LEU A 4 -49.38 -17.23 10.02
N PRO A 5 -49.38 -17.85 8.83
CA PRO A 5 -48.42 -18.90 8.53
C PRO A 5 -46.99 -18.34 8.52
N PRO A 6 -45.99 -19.17 8.87
CA PRO A 6 -44.59 -18.76 8.83
C PRO A 6 -44.19 -18.32 7.41
N GLU A 7 -43.35 -17.30 7.32
CA GLU A 7 -42.84 -16.77 6.05
C GLU A 7 -42.18 -17.89 5.23
N VAL A 8 -42.78 -18.23 4.09
CA VAL A 8 -42.26 -19.23 3.17
C VAL A 8 -41.30 -18.54 2.21
N VAL A 9 -39.99 -18.80 2.36
CA VAL A 9 -38.97 -18.27 1.46
C VAL A 9 -38.94 -19.12 0.20
N PHE A 10 -39.27 -18.53 -0.94
CA PHE A 10 -39.14 -19.19 -2.25
C PHE A 10 -37.73 -18.96 -2.81
N PRO A 11 -36.97 -20.02 -3.14
CA PRO A 11 -35.66 -19.86 -3.75
C PRO A 11 -35.82 -19.20 -5.12
N THR A 12 -35.10 -18.10 -5.33
CA THR A 12 -35.09 -17.40 -6.62
C THR A 12 -34.40 -18.24 -7.69
N LEU A 13 -34.72 -17.99 -8.96
CA LEU A 13 -34.09 -18.70 -10.11
C LEU A 13 -32.57 -18.69 -10.03
N ARG A 14 -31.97 -17.56 -9.59
CA ARG A 14 -30.52 -17.45 -9.38
C ARG A 14 -29.98 -18.53 -8.45
N ILE A 15 -30.62 -18.77 -7.32
CA ILE A 15 -30.21 -19.77 -6.32
C ILE A 15 -30.40 -21.18 -6.88
N GLN A 16 -31.48 -21.41 -7.63
CA GLN A 16 -31.76 -22.72 -8.22
C GLN A 16 -30.78 -23.10 -9.34
N THR A 17 -30.26 -22.12 -10.07
CA THR A 17 -29.31 -22.33 -11.17
C THR A 17 -27.85 -22.20 -10.76
N GLN A 18 -27.56 -21.78 -9.52
CA GLN A 18 -26.19 -21.54 -9.07
C GLN A 18 -25.50 -22.86 -8.80
N SER A 19 -24.49 -23.19 -9.61
CA SER A 19 -23.53 -24.24 -9.27
C SER A 19 -22.49 -23.65 -8.33
N GLU A 20 -22.38 -24.20 -7.11
CA GLU A 20 -21.38 -23.78 -6.13
C GLU A 20 -19.95 -23.97 -6.68
N GLU A 21 -19.73 -25.03 -7.46
CA GLU A 21 -18.44 -25.32 -8.07
C GLU A 21 -18.04 -24.25 -9.09
N GLU A 22 -18.95 -23.87 -9.98
CA GLU A 22 -18.71 -22.81 -10.98
C GLU A 22 -18.51 -21.44 -10.32
N SER A 23 -19.30 -21.12 -9.30
CA SER A 23 -19.16 -19.89 -8.54
C SER A 23 -17.81 -19.82 -7.83
N ASN A 24 -17.38 -20.90 -7.19
CA ASN A 24 -16.09 -20.98 -6.52
C ASN A 24 -14.92 -20.90 -7.50
N GLN A 25 -15.05 -21.54 -8.66
CA GLN A 25 -14.06 -21.47 -9.73
C GLN A 25 -13.91 -20.05 -10.28
N GLN A 26 -15.02 -19.36 -10.54
CA GLN A 26 -15.02 -17.97 -10.99
C GLN A 26 -14.40 -17.03 -9.96
N VAL A 27 -14.64 -17.26 -8.66
CA VAL A 27 -13.99 -16.50 -7.59
C VAL A 27 -12.47 -16.72 -7.60
N ARG A 28 -12.00 -17.95 -7.77
CA ARG A 28 -10.55 -18.25 -7.86
C ARG A 28 -9.89 -17.54 -9.03
N GLU A 29 -10.47 -17.64 -10.22
CA GLU A 29 -9.96 -16.98 -11.43
C GLU A 29 -9.87 -15.46 -11.26
N ASN A 30 -10.88 -14.86 -10.63
CA ASN A 30 -10.87 -13.42 -10.34
C ASN A 30 -9.76 -13.03 -9.37
N LEU A 31 -9.47 -13.88 -8.37
CA LEU A 31 -8.38 -13.63 -7.42
C LEU A 31 -7.01 -13.76 -8.09
N ASP A 32 -6.82 -14.79 -8.93
CA ASP A 32 -5.57 -15.00 -9.66
C ASP A 32 -5.27 -13.80 -10.58
N LEU A 33 -6.26 -13.34 -11.35
CA LEU A 33 -6.13 -12.15 -12.21
C LEU A 33 -5.77 -10.89 -11.40
N LEU A 34 -6.32 -10.75 -10.19
CA LEU A 34 -6.04 -9.62 -9.33
C LEU A 34 -4.62 -9.69 -8.74
N GLU A 35 -4.13 -10.89 -8.44
CA GLU A 35 -2.76 -11.11 -7.99
C GLU A 35 -1.76 -10.80 -9.11
N GLU A 36 -1.98 -11.27 -10.33
CA GLU A 36 -1.15 -10.95 -11.50
C GLU A 36 -1.01 -9.44 -11.70
N LYS A 37 -2.13 -8.70 -11.65
CA LYS A 37 -2.12 -7.24 -11.77
C LYS A 37 -1.35 -6.56 -10.64
N ARG A 38 -1.43 -7.09 -9.41
CA ARG A 38 -0.67 -6.57 -8.27
C ARG A 38 0.83 -6.80 -8.45
N VAL A 39 1.24 -7.98 -8.90
CA VAL A 39 2.65 -8.30 -9.18
C VAL A 39 3.21 -7.36 -10.24
N ASP A 40 2.48 -7.16 -11.34
CA ASP A 40 2.87 -6.25 -12.42
C ASP A 40 3.01 -4.81 -11.94
N ALA A 41 2.02 -4.31 -11.19
CA ALA A 41 2.07 -2.97 -10.61
C ALA A 41 3.26 -2.82 -9.66
N HIS A 42 3.54 -3.85 -8.86
CA HIS A 42 4.67 -3.86 -7.92
C HIS A 42 6.01 -3.82 -8.65
N LEU A 43 6.17 -4.62 -9.72
CA LEU A 43 7.37 -4.64 -10.55
C LEU A 43 7.62 -3.26 -11.20
N ARG A 44 6.58 -2.63 -11.75
CA ARG A 44 6.67 -1.27 -12.31
C ARG A 44 7.08 -0.24 -11.25
N ALA A 45 6.48 -0.31 -10.06
CA ALA A 45 6.82 0.58 -8.95
C ALA A 45 8.29 0.41 -8.51
N LEU A 46 8.78 -0.83 -8.42
CA LEU A 46 10.18 -1.12 -8.10
C LEU A 46 11.14 -0.62 -9.18
N ALA A 47 10.80 -0.82 -10.46
CA ALA A 47 11.58 -0.31 -11.58
C ALA A 47 11.67 1.22 -11.56
N TYR A 48 10.54 1.90 -11.34
CA TYR A 48 10.49 3.35 -11.23
C TYR A 48 11.33 3.86 -10.06
N ARG A 49 11.16 3.28 -8.86
CA ARG A 49 11.98 3.62 -7.69
C ARG A 49 13.46 3.47 -7.96
N ARG A 50 13.89 2.34 -8.55
CA ARG A 50 15.30 2.12 -8.94
C ARG A 50 15.80 3.18 -9.91
N ALA A 51 15.01 3.56 -10.91
CA ALA A 51 15.40 4.58 -11.87
C ALA A 51 15.59 5.94 -11.19
N VAL A 52 14.64 6.35 -10.34
CA VAL A 52 14.71 7.60 -9.57
C VAL A 52 15.91 7.60 -8.63
N THR A 53 16.14 6.52 -7.88
CA THR A 53 17.31 6.39 -6.99
C THR A 53 18.62 6.49 -7.77
N LYS A 54 18.73 5.86 -8.93
CA LYS A 54 19.93 5.96 -9.78
C LYS A 54 20.16 7.40 -10.25
N LEU A 55 19.10 8.09 -10.69
CA LEU A 55 19.20 9.48 -11.14
C LEU A 55 19.65 10.40 -10.00
N TYR A 56 19.02 10.26 -8.83
CA TYR A 56 19.39 11.02 -7.64
C TYR A 56 20.84 10.76 -7.23
N ASN A 57 21.23 9.49 -7.09
CA ASN A 57 22.59 9.12 -6.69
C ASN A 57 23.65 9.55 -7.72
N ARG A 58 23.31 9.66 -9.01
CA ARG A 58 24.21 10.22 -10.03
C ARG A 58 24.44 11.71 -9.84
N GLN A 59 23.43 12.45 -9.37
CA GLN A 59 23.53 13.89 -9.15
C GLN A 59 24.16 14.24 -7.79
N VAL A 60 23.98 13.39 -6.79
CA VAL A 60 24.60 13.55 -5.48
C VAL A 60 26.08 13.20 -5.57
N ARG A 61 26.93 14.23 -5.44
CA ARG A 61 28.38 14.03 -5.25
C ARG A 61 28.63 13.69 -3.77
N PRO A 62 29.44 12.67 -3.46
CA PRO A 62 29.94 12.48 -2.11
C PRO A 62 30.70 13.75 -1.69
N GLN A 63 30.21 14.44 -0.66
CA GLN A 63 30.86 15.62 -0.11
C GLN A 63 31.58 15.21 1.17
N HIS A 64 32.91 15.32 1.19
CA HIS A 64 33.68 15.18 2.41
C HIS A 64 33.44 16.43 3.25
N VAL A 65 33.09 16.25 4.52
CA VAL A 65 32.84 17.34 5.47
C VAL A 65 33.85 17.18 6.59
N GLU A 66 34.75 18.13 6.72
CA GLU A 66 35.78 18.15 7.74
C GLU A 66 35.39 19.03 8.93
N MET A 67 36.13 18.90 10.02
CA MET A 67 35.92 19.73 11.20
C MET A 67 36.26 21.19 10.87
N GLY A 68 35.26 22.06 10.95
CA GLY A 68 35.38 23.48 10.58
C GLY A 68 34.59 23.87 9.33
N ASP A 69 34.09 22.90 8.55
CA ASP A 69 33.25 23.19 7.39
C ASP A 69 31.85 23.67 7.79
N LEU A 70 31.43 24.79 7.19
CA LEU A 70 30.06 25.29 7.32
C LEU A 70 29.14 24.57 6.33
N VAL A 71 28.22 23.76 6.86
CA VAL A 71 27.21 23.04 6.09
C VAL A 71 25.81 23.54 6.41
N LEU A 72 25.00 23.76 5.38
CA LEU A 72 23.58 24.06 5.53
C LEU A 72 22.87 22.84 6.13
N ARG A 73 22.31 23.02 7.33
CA ARG A 73 21.50 22.02 8.02
C ARG A 73 20.09 22.56 8.21
N LYS A 74 19.11 21.65 8.23
CA LYS A 74 17.72 22.03 8.54
C LYS A 74 17.67 22.64 9.93
N THR A 75 16.95 23.76 10.07
CA THR A 75 16.81 24.49 11.34
C THR A 75 16.29 23.59 12.47
N GLU A 76 15.33 22.70 12.17
CA GLU A 76 14.80 21.70 13.11
C GLU A 76 15.86 20.78 13.73
N VAL A 77 16.93 20.48 12.99
CA VAL A 77 18.05 19.61 13.41
C VAL A 77 19.19 20.44 14.00
N SER A 78 19.25 21.72 13.63
CA SER A 78 20.37 22.61 13.96
C SER A 78 20.15 23.41 15.23
N ASP A 79 18.92 23.51 15.72
CA ASP A 79 18.59 24.31 16.89
C ASP A 79 19.04 23.61 18.20
N PRO A 80 20.13 24.07 18.84
CA PRO A 80 20.60 23.49 20.11
C PRO A 80 19.66 23.82 21.28
N THR A 81 18.75 24.78 21.11
CA THR A 81 17.79 25.24 22.11
C THR A 81 16.63 24.26 22.27
N ARG A 82 16.33 23.47 21.23
CA ARG A 82 15.31 22.40 21.26
C ARG A 82 15.85 21.09 21.86
N SER A 83 17.15 20.81 21.72
CA SER A 83 17.80 19.61 22.30
C SER A 83 18.25 19.81 23.75
N ARG A 84 18.44 21.06 24.20
CA ARG A 84 18.50 21.39 25.62
C ARG A 84 17.09 21.33 26.19
N GLY A 85 16.72 20.19 26.77
CA GLY A 85 15.58 20.11 27.67
C GLY A 85 15.65 21.27 28.66
N LYS A 86 14.48 21.86 28.97
CA LYS A 86 14.36 23.02 29.87
C LYS A 86 15.20 22.75 31.12
N LEU A 87 16.26 23.53 31.31
CA LEU A 87 16.97 23.57 32.58
C LEU A 87 16.03 24.30 33.54
N ALA A 88 15.40 23.52 34.42
CA ALA A 88 14.79 24.02 35.65
C ALA A 88 15.89 24.36 36.65
#